data_AF-A0A2A8HL66-F1
#
_entry.id   AF-A0A2A8HL66-F1
#
_cell.length_a   1.000
_cell.length_b   1.000
_cell.length_c   1.000
_cell.angle_alpha   90.00
_cell.angle_beta   90.00
_cell.angle_gamma   90.00
#
_symmetry.space_group_name_H-M   'P 1'
#
loop_
_entity.id
_entity.type
_entity.pdbx_description
1 polymer ?
#
loop_
_entity_poly.entity_id
_entity_poly.type
_entity_poly.pdbx_seq_one_letter_code
_entity_poly.pdbx_strand_id
1 'polypeptide(L)'
;MKKTMKHITSFLMILVLASSFATSAFADRTLIIPDLPKQPYRYGVGAYEGVVAHSTATPEAPAINIQKYESRTWRNAFVHYAVDWNETIQIADTKYIAYGGGPGANKRFVHVELCETADYDKFKRSYDKYVKLLAKILRDRGLSVEKGLWTHYDVTKYLGGTDHEDPIDYLKSHGVSEAQFRADVQRTYNNTNVDVSVPEKPSKPAEVPTAVTDGIAYIEGYNVNLRKGPDTSYSKIRQLNKPESYVVWAQKDGWLNLGGDQWIKNDPSYVKFSKKSTVDSSIVGKRLVSKVNNLRFYDAPSWQDKDVAGSVDVGLGFTIDAKVSVNGSPQYKVHNSKGKTYYVTANEAYVYVK
;
A
#
# COMPACT_ATOMS: atom_id res chain seq x y z
N MET A 1 -56.19 14.01 -68.08
CA MET A 1 -55.22 13.00 -68.59
C MET A 1 -54.02 12.92 -67.64
N LYS A 2 -53.73 11.70 -67.13
CA LYS A 2 -52.44 11.16 -66.60
C LYS A 2 -51.70 11.94 -65.48
N LYS A 3 -51.67 11.41 -64.24
CA LYS A 3 -50.59 10.56 -63.60
C LYS A 3 -49.31 11.38 -63.32
N THR A 4 -48.62 11.36 -62.17
CA THR A 4 -48.38 10.27 -61.19
C THR A 4 -47.71 10.79 -59.90
N MET A 5 -47.83 9.97 -58.84
CA MET A 5 -47.26 10.04 -57.49
C MET A 5 -45.72 9.89 -57.35
N LYS A 6 -45.23 10.36 -56.18
CA LYS A 6 -44.17 9.83 -55.27
C LYS A 6 -42.68 10.04 -55.61
N HIS A 7 -41.95 10.64 -54.64
CA HIS A 7 -40.70 10.18 -53.96
C HIS A 7 -40.39 11.22 -52.84
N ILE A 8 -40.75 11.04 -51.57
CA ILE A 8 -40.07 10.31 -50.47
C ILE A 8 -38.54 10.44 -50.44
N THR A 9 -38.08 11.21 -49.44
CA THR A 9 -36.78 11.23 -48.71
C THR A 9 -35.47 11.28 -49.49
N SER A 10 -34.64 12.30 -49.21
CA SER A 10 -33.18 12.09 -49.11
C SER A 10 -32.45 13.21 -48.34
N PHE A 11 -31.87 12.81 -47.22
CA PHE A 11 -30.60 13.27 -46.63
C PHE A 11 -30.42 14.75 -46.26
N LEU A 12 -30.80 15.05 -45.02
CA LEU A 12 -30.10 16.00 -44.15
C LEU A 12 -28.72 15.39 -43.81
N MET A 13 -27.63 15.95 -44.33
CA MET A 13 -26.29 15.63 -43.83
C MET A 13 -25.29 16.72 -44.20
N ILE A 14 -24.30 16.90 -43.31
CA ILE A 14 -23.04 17.66 -43.46
C ILE A 14 -23.17 19.12 -42.98
N LEU A 15 -22.47 19.61 -41.96
CA LEU A 15 -21.44 19.03 -41.09
C LEU A 15 -21.14 20.07 -40.00
N VAL A 16 -21.72 19.95 -38.81
CA VAL A 16 -21.19 20.68 -37.64
C VAL A 16 -19.96 19.90 -37.20
N LEU A 17 -18.80 20.26 -37.75
CA LEU A 17 -17.51 19.79 -37.26
C LEU A 17 -17.23 20.53 -35.94
N ALA A 18 -18.02 20.22 -34.92
CA ALA A 18 -17.61 20.44 -33.55
C ALA A 18 -16.53 19.40 -33.29
N SER A 19 -15.28 19.76 -33.61
CA SER A 19 -14.12 19.10 -33.06
C SER A 19 -14.25 19.19 -31.56
N SER A 20 -14.87 18.18 -30.94
CA SER A 20 -14.79 17.94 -29.53
C SER A 20 -13.33 17.59 -29.27
N PHE A 21 -12.50 18.61 -29.10
CA PHE A 21 -11.33 18.48 -28.27
C PHE A 21 -11.90 18.16 -26.89
N ALA A 22 -12.11 16.88 -26.63
CA ALA A 22 -12.19 16.38 -25.28
C ALA A 22 -10.80 16.64 -24.70
N THR A 23 -10.57 17.87 -24.23
CA THR A 23 -9.54 18.11 -23.23
C THR A 23 -9.89 17.12 -22.12
N SER A 24 -9.04 16.12 -21.92
CA SER A 24 -9.20 15.28 -20.74
C SER A 24 -9.10 16.26 -19.57
N ALA A 25 -10.21 16.45 -18.85
CA ALA A 25 -10.38 17.55 -17.89
C ALA A 25 -9.36 17.58 -16.72
N PHE A 26 -8.34 16.70 -16.77
CA PHE A 26 -7.29 16.52 -15.79
C PHE A 26 -5.88 16.50 -16.42
N ALA A 27 -5.74 16.56 -17.75
CA ALA A 27 -4.45 16.90 -18.36
C ALA A 27 -4.36 18.41 -18.52
N ASP A 28 -3.39 19.01 -17.84
CA ASP A 28 -3.08 20.43 -18.01
C ASP A 28 -2.57 20.68 -19.43
N ARG A 29 -1.84 19.70 -19.99
CA ARG A 29 -1.33 19.74 -21.36
C ARG A 29 -1.48 18.40 -22.07
N THR A 30 -1.75 18.47 -23.36
CA THR A 30 -1.78 17.31 -24.26
C THR A 30 -0.62 17.43 -25.23
N LEU A 31 0.38 16.56 -25.08
CA LEU A 31 1.60 16.51 -25.89
C LEU A 31 1.77 15.11 -26.48
N ILE A 32 0.84 14.74 -27.35
CA ILE A 32 0.82 13.41 -27.96
C ILE A 32 2.09 13.19 -28.78
N ILE A 33 2.77 12.07 -28.55
CA ILE A 33 3.90 11.66 -29.39
C ILE A 33 3.37 11.35 -30.80
N PRO A 34 3.93 11.96 -31.86
CA PRO A 34 3.51 11.66 -33.22
C PRO A 34 3.83 10.20 -33.58
N ASP A 35 3.02 9.63 -34.47
CA ASP A 35 3.22 8.29 -35.05
C ASP A 35 3.18 7.11 -34.08
N LEU A 36 2.65 7.31 -32.86
CA LEU A 36 2.38 6.19 -31.96
C LEU A 36 1.44 5.16 -32.62
N PRO A 37 1.68 3.85 -32.44
CA PRO A 37 0.82 2.80 -32.97
C PRO A 37 -0.62 2.93 -32.46
N LYS A 38 -1.58 2.95 -33.40
CA LYS A 38 -3.01 3.00 -33.09
C LYS A 38 -3.60 1.60 -32.95
N GLN A 39 -2.97 0.77 -32.12
CA GLN A 39 -3.44 -0.59 -31.86
C GLN A 39 -4.56 -0.57 -30.80
N PRO A 40 -5.73 -1.19 -31.07
CA PRO A 40 -6.82 -1.23 -30.11
C PRO A 40 -6.48 -2.10 -28.89
N TYR A 41 -7.18 -1.86 -27.78
CA TYR A 41 -7.23 -2.82 -26.67
C TYR A 41 -7.86 -4.13 -27.13
N ARG A 42 -7.75 -5.18 -26.31
CA ARG A 42 -8.25 -6.52 -26.67
C ARG A 42 -9.75 -6.60 -26.96
N TYR A 43 -10.54 -5.61 -26.51
CA TYR A 43 -11.97 -5.50 -26.78
C TYR A 43 -12.34 -4.35 -27.72
N GLY A 44 -11.35 -3.76 -28.41
CA GLY A 44 -11.56 -2.70 -29.40
C GLY A 44 -11.03 -1.33 -28.97
N VAL A 45 -11.26 -0.35 -29.84
CA VAL A 45 -10.80 1.03 -29.67
C VAL A 45 -11.50 1.66 -28.46
N GLY A 46 -10.74 2.22 -27.52
CA GLY A 46 -11.25 2.83 -26.29
C GLY A 46 -11.87 1.84 -25.30
N ALA A 47 -11.72 0.54 -25.53
CA ALA A 47 -12.23 -0.51 -24.65
C ALA A 47 -11.18 -0.94 -23.60
N TYR A 48 -10.56 0.03 -22.91
CA TYR A 48 -9.74 -0.25 -21.75
C TYR A 48 -10.60 -0.75 -20.59
N GLU A 49 -10.00 -1.59 -19.75
CA GLU A 49 -10.65 -2.32 -18.66
C GLU A 49 -10.25 -1.80 -17.29
N GLY A 50 -9.32 -0.84 -17.26
CA GLY A 50 -8.75 -0.29 -16.04
C GLY A 50 -7.58 0.64 -16.32
N VAL A 51 -6.85 0.93 -15.27
CA VAL A 51 -5.66 1.78 -15.29
C VAL A 51 -4.57 1.15 -14.43
N VAL A 52 -3.33 1.19 -14.92
CA VAL A 52 -2.14 0.84 -14.16
C VAL A 52 -1.48 2.13 -13.67
N ALA A 53 -1.34 2.18 -12.35
CA ALA A 53 -0.59 3.16 -11.60
C ALA A 53 0.91 2.77 -11.64
N HIS A 54 1.76 3.69 -12.11
CA HIS A 54 3.22 3.57 -12.14
C HIS A 54 3.92 4.68 -11.35
N SER A 55 5.20 4.50 -11.03
CA SER A 55 6.13 5.60 -10.71
C SER A 55 7.42 5.51 -11.52
N THR A 56 8.03 6.67 -11.79
CA THR A 56 9.02 6.80 -12.87
C THR A 56 10.41 6.21 -12.57
N ALA A 57 10.71 5.84 -11.32
CA ALA A 57 12.04 5.45 -10.83
C ALA A 57 13.17 6.44 -11.22
N THR A 58 12.80 7.69 -11.51
CA THR A 58 13.71 8.74 -11.98
C THR A 58 13.53 9.97 -11.08
N PRO A 59 14.34 10.11 -10.02
CA PRO A 59 14.18 11.17 -9.04
C PRO A 59 14.26 12.58 -9.67
N GLU A 60 13.33 13.43 -9.28
CA GLU A 60 13.23 14.86 -9.65
C GLU A 60 13.03 15.14 -11.15
N ALA A 61 12.72 14.13 -11.96
CA ALA A 61 12.36 14.35 -13.37
C ALA A 61 10.89 14.79 -13.47
N PRO A 62 10.58 16.02 -13.93
CA PRO A 62 9.20 16.46 -14.15
C PRO A 62 8.55 15.72 -15.34
N ALA A 63 7.22 15.78 -15.44
CA ALA A 63 6.41 15.10 -16.45
C ALA A 63 6.85 15.42 -17.88
N ILE A 64 7.32 16.66 -18.14
CA ILE A 64 7.84 17.06 -19.45
C ILE A 64 9.12 16.30 -19.83
N ASN A 65 9.94 15.88 -18.86
CA ASN A 65 11.13 15.07 -19.13
C ASN A 65 10.74 13.65 -19.51
N ILE A 66 9.72 13.09 -18.86
CA ILE A 66 9.15 11.77 -19.22
C ILE A 66 8.63 11.82 -20.65
N GLN A 67 7.81 12.82 -20.99
CA GLN A 67 7.27 13.00 -22.33
C GLN A 67 8.36 13.12 -23.41
N LYS A 68 9.41 13.92 -23.16
CA LYS A 68 10.55 14.09 -24.09
C LYS A 68 11.44 12.85 -24.20
N TYR A 69 11.51 12.04 -23.14
CA TYR A 69 12.22 10.78 -23.18
C TYR A 69 11.45 9.79 -24.04
N GLU A 70 10.17 9.56 -23.72
CA GLU A 70 9.30 8.65 -24.45
C GLU A 70 9.13 9.05 -25.92
N SER A 71 9.11 10.34 -26.25
CA SER A 71 9.05 10.79 -27.66
C SER A 71 10.22 10.27 -28.51
N ARG A 72 11.35 9.94 -27.89
CA ARG A 72 12.54 9.38 -28.55
C ARG A 72 12.65 7.87 -28.41
N THR A 73 12.01 7.28 -27.39
CA THR A 73 12.19 5.87 -27.00
C THR A 73 10.92 5.03 -27.06
N TRP A 74 9.80 5.58 -27.55
CA TRP A 74 8.47 4.94 -27.51
C TRP A 74 8.41 3.51 -28.10
N ARG A 75 9.33 3.16 -29.01
CA ARG A 75 9.44 1.81 -29.57
C ARG A 75 9.74 0.75 -28.50
N ASN A 76 10.35 1.17 -27.39
CA ASN A 76 10.62 0.31 -26.23
C ASN A 76 9.48 0.40 -25.21
N ALA A 77 9.15 1.61 -24.76
CA ALA A 77 8.12 1.86 -23.76
C ALA A 77 7.56 3.29 -23.89
N PHE A 78 6.28 3.45 -23.61
CA PHE A 78 5.62 4.74 -23.43
C PHE A 78 4.33 4.56 -22.64
N VAL A 79 3.84 5.63 -22.01
CA VAL A 79 2.59 5.63 -21.23
C VAL A 79 1.57 6.62 -21.79
N HIS A 80 0.37 6.65 -21.17
CA HIS A 80 -0.67 7.57 -21.60
C HIS A 80 -0.56 8.93 -20.93
N TYR A 81 -0.12 8.96 -19.67
CA TYR A 81 0.01 10.18 -18.89
C TYR A 81 1.26 10.15 -18.01
N ALA A 82 1.86 11.32 -17.81
CA ALA A 82 2.83 11.56 -16.74
C ALA A 82 2.33 12.71 -15.85
N VAL A 83 2.46 12.55 -14.54
CA VAL A 83 1.95 13.48 -13.52
C VAL A 83 3.08 13.95 -12.62
N ASP A 84 3.22 15.25 -12.43
CA ASP A 84 4.16 15.84 -11.46
C ASP A 84 3.51 16.93 -10.58
N TRP A 85 4.37 17.61 -9.81
CA TRP A 85 3.97 18.60 -8.82
C TRP A 85 3.41 19.89 -9.43
N ASN A 86 3.59 20.10 -10.73
CA ASN A 86 3.13 21.26 -11.50
C ASN A 86 2.00 20.89 -12.46
N GLU A 87 2.15 19.81 -13.23
CA GLU A 87 1.27 19.49 -14.37
C GLU A 87 1.01 18.00 -14.55
N THR A 88 -0.12 17.68 -15.19
CA THR A 88 -0.41 16.41 -15.82
C THR A 88 -0.27 16.55 -17.34
N ILE A 89 0.57 15.72 -17.95
CA ILE A 89 0.76 15.69 -19.41
C ILE A 89 0.17 14.41 -19.97
N GLN A 90 -0.75 14.53 -20.94
CA GLN A 90 -1.17 13.40 -21.77
C GLN A 90 -0.17 13.18 -22.90
N ILE A 91 0.39 11.98 -22.97
CA ILE A 91 1.46 11.55 -23.89
C ILE A 91 0.93 10.66 -25.02
N ALA A 92 -0.14 9.89 -24.76
CA ALA A 92 -0.78 9.03 -25.76
C ALA A 92 -2.32 9.07 -25.67
N ASP A 93 -2.99 8.72 -26.76
CA ASP A 93 -4.46 8.63 -26.83
C ASP A 93 -4.94 7.36 -26.13
N THR A 94 -5.77 7.50 -25.09
CA THR A 94 -6.37 6.40 -24.31
C THR A 94 -7.37 5.55 -25.10
N LYS A 95 -7.58 5.83 -26.39
CA LYS A 95 -8.29 4.94 -27.29
C LYS A 95 -7.47 3.73 -27.74
N TYR A 96 -6.16 3.79 -27.60
CA TYR A 96 -5.22 2.78 -28.07
C TYR A 96 -4.30 2.33 -26.93
N ILE A 97 -3.64 1.20 -27.11
CA ILE A 97 -2.72 0.66 -26.10
C ILE A 97 -1.48 1.56 -25.92
N ALA A 98 -0.83 1.41 -24.78
CA ALA A 98 0.54 1.89 -24.57
C ALA A 98 1.46 0.72 -24.18
N TYR A 99 2.78 0.95 -24.18
CA TYR A 99 3.79 -0.08 -23.86
C TYR A 99 4.34 0.11 -22.46
N GLY A 100 3.46 0.19 -21.46
CA GLY A 100 3.82 0.65 -20.12
C GLY A 100 3.82 -0.42 -19.03
N GLY A 101 3.44 -1.67 -19.28
CA GLY A 101 3.37 -2.68 -18.20
C GLY A 101 3.41 -4.11 -18.68
N GLY A 102 4.17 -4.39 -19.73
CA GLY A 102 4.25 -5.72 -20.32
C GLY A 102 3.00 -6.12 -21.13
N PRO A 103 3.10 -7.21 -21.93
CA PRO A 103 2.11 -7.54 -22.98
C PRO A 103 0.71 -7.83 -22.44
N GLY A 104 0.61 -8.29 -21.19
CA GLY A 104 -0.66 -8.56 -20.52
C GLY A 104 -1.44 -7.28 -20.19
N ALA A 105 -0.78 -6.31 -19.56
CA ALA A 105 -1.39 -5.03 -19.18
C ALA A 105 -1.61 -4.10 -20.38
N ASN A 106 -0.65 -4.03 -21.30
CA ASN A 106 -0.70 -3.15 -22.47
C ASN A 106 -2.01 -3.33 -23.25
N LYS A 107 -2.49 -4.57 -23.38
CA LYS A 107 -3.74 -4.90 -24.11
C LYS A 107 -5.02 -4.53 -23.37
N ARG A 108 -4.95 -4.07 -22.12
CA ARG A 108 -6.10 -3.95 -21.20
C ARG A 108 -6.22 -2.56 -20.57
N PHE A 109 -5.12 -1.88 -20.29
CA PHE A 109 -5.13 -0.77 -19.34
C PHE A 109 -4.57 0.53 -19.91
N VAL A 110 -5.08 1.65 -19.38
CA VAL A 110 -4.40 2.94 -19.45
C VAL A 110 -3.19 2.91 -18.50
N HIS A 111 -2.11 3.62 -18.82
CA HIS A 111 -0.88 3.65 -18.02
C HIS A 111 -0.59 5.09 -17.59
N VAL A 112 -0.40 5.32 -16.29
CA VAL A 112 -0.17 6.64 -15.71
C VAL A 112 1.09 6.61 -14.84
N GLU A 113 2.08 7.43 -15.18
CA GLU A 113 3.33 7.62 -14.44
C GLU A 113 3.22 8.73 -13.40
N LEU A 114 3.59 8.43 -12.16
CA LEU A 114 3.80 9.41 -11.11
C LEU A 114 5.29 9.77 -11.05
N CYS A 115 5.63 11.03 -11.33
CA CYS A 115 7.00 11.51 -11.26
C CYS A 115 7.51 11.51 -9.80
N GLU A 116 8.73 11.00 -9.61
CA GLU A 116 9.32 10.84 -8.28
C GLU A 116 10.02 12.11 -7.78
N THR A 117 9.83 12.45 -6.50
CA THR A 117 10.47 13.60 -5.86
C THR A 117 10.71 13.32 -4.38
N ALA A 118 11.82 13.81 -3.82
CA ALA A 118 12.05 13.75 -2.38
C ALA A 118 11.34 14.87 -1.61
N ASP A 119 10.91 15.94 -2.30
CA ASP A 119 10.22 17.07 -1.69
C ASP A 119 8.76 16.71 -1.39
N TYR A 120 8.40 16.80 -0.12
CA TYR A 120 7.07 16.41 0.34
C TYR A 120 5.94 17.29 -0.19
N ASP A 121 6.17 18.59 -0.35
CA ASP A 121 5.15 19.49 -0.87
C ASP A 121 4.95 19.28 -2.37
N LYS A 122 6.01 18.97 -3.11
CA LYS A 122 5.91 18.47 -4.48
C LYS A 122 5.12 17.16 -4.52
N PHE A 123 5.49 16.17 -3.69
CA PHE A 123 4.79 14.88 -3.61
C PHE A 123 3.29 15.05 -3.38
N LYS A 124 2.88 15.85 -2.39
CA LYS A 124 1.45 16.11 -2.10
C LYS A 124 0.70 16.59 -3.35
N ARG A 125 1.27 17.57 -4.06
CA ARG A 125 0.67 18.12 -5.29
C ARG A 125 0.65 17.13 -6.44
N SER A 126 1.67 16.29 -6.58
CA SER A 126 1.70 15.23 -7.60
C SER A 126 0.66 14.16 -7.29
N TYR A 127 0.62 13.70 -6.05
CA TYR A 127 -0.25 12.62 -5.59
C TYR A 127 -1.73 12.99 -5.69
N ASP A 128 -2.11 14.22 -5.34
CA ASP A 128 -3.49 14.70 -5.50
C ASP A 128 -3.93 14.66 -6.98
N LYS A 129 -3.12 15.19 -7.90
CA LYS A 129 -3.41 15.12 -9.34
C LYS A 129 -3.49 13.67 -9.83
N TYR A 130 -2.56 12.83 -9.38
CA TYR A 130 -2.45 11.43 -9.77
C TYR A 130 -3.68 10.62 -9.36
N VAL A 131 -4.08 10.69 -8.10
CA VAL A 131 -5.27 10.01 -7.58
C VAL A 131 -6.54 10.49 -8.30
N LYS A 132 -6.66 11.81 -8.53
CA LYS A 132 -7.79 12.39 -9.27
C LYS A 132 -7.85 11.89 -10.72
N LEU A 133 -6.71 11.80 -11.41
CA LEU A 133 -6.61 11.28 -12.77
C LEU A 133 -6.99 9.79 -12.84
N LEU A 134 -6.45 8.95 -11.96
CA LEU A 134 -6.77 7.52 -11.90
C LEU A 134 -8.26 7.28 -11.67
N ALA A 135 -8.85 7.98 -10.68
CA ALA A 135 -10.27 7.91 -10.39
C ALA A 135 -11.13 8.36 -11.58
N LYS A 136 -10.71 9.40 -12.31
CA LYS A 136 -11.40 9.83 -13.53
C LYS A 136 -11.35 8.78 -14.63
N ILE A 137 -10.18 8.22 -14.94
CA ILE A 137 -10.05 7.22 -16.01
C ILE A 137 -11.01 6.05 -15.77
N LEU A 138 -11.11 5.60 -14.51
CA LEU A 138 -12.05 4.56 -14.13
C LEU A 138 -13.52 5.00 -14.31
N ARG A 139 -13.87 6.20 -13.83
CA ARG A 139 -15.23 6.75 -13.95
C ARG A 139 -15.70 6.93 -15.38
N ASP A 140 -14.83 7.43 -16.26
CA ASP A 140 -15.15 7.71 -17.67
C ASP A 140 -15.66 6.45 -18.39
N ARG A 141 -15.35 5.27 -17.84
CA ARG A 141 -15.81 3.96 -18.34
C ARG A 141 -16.68 3.16 -17.38
N GLY A 142 -17.08 3.75 -16.24
CA GLY A 142 -17.88 3.07 -15.23
C GLY A 142 -17.20 1.84 -14.62
N LEU A 143 -15.87 1.83 -14.58
CA LEU A 143 -15.06 0.72 -14.07
C LEU A 143 -14.92 0.85 -12.55
N SER A 144 -15.20 -0.23 -11.82
CA SER A 144 -15.00 -0.26 -10.36
C SER A 144 -13.52 -0.09 -10.00
N VAL A 145 -13.21 0.65 -8.93
CA VAL A 145 -11.83 0.78 -8.44
C VAL A 145 -11.24 -0.56 -8.02
N GLU A 146 -12.01 -1.41 -7.35
CA GLU A 146 -11.57 -2.74 -6.88
C GLU A 146 -11.00 -3.61 -8.02
N LYS A 147 -11.62 -3.59 -9.21
CA LYS A 147 -11.20 -4.43 -10.34
C LYS A 147 -10.38 -3.68 -11.39
N GLY A 148 -10.56 -2.36 -11.48
CA GLY A 148 -9.99 -1.52 -12.54
C GLY A 148 -8.71 -0.81 -12.15
N LEU A 149 -8.43 -0.62 -10.85
CA LEU A 149 -7.18 -0.01 -10.38
C LEU A 149 -6.10 -1.07 -10.16
N TRP A 150 -5.04 -1.00 -10.94
CA TRP A 150 -3.89 -1.88 -10.87
C TRP A 150 -2.64 -1.06 -10.54
N THR A 151 -1.73 -1.63 -9.76
CA THR A 151 -0.32 -1.21 -9.66
C THR A 151 0.51 -2.02 -10.66
N HIS A 152 1.74 -1.61 -10.97
CA HIS A 152 2.62 -2.43 -11.79
C HIS A 152 2.91 -3.77 -11.09
N TYR A 153 3.00 -3.77 -9.76
CA TYR A 153 3.11 -5.00 -8.97
C TYR A 153 1.95 -5.98 -9.16
N ASP A 154 0.70 -5.48 -9.26
CA ASP A 154 -0.44 -6.36 -9.57
C ASP A 154 -0.27 -7.03 -10.94
N VAL A 155 0.27 -6.30 -11.91
CA VAL A 155 0.54 -6.85 -13.25
C VAL A 155 1.58 -7.96 -13.14
N THR A 156 2.70 -7.73 -12.45
CA THR A 156 3.72 -8.74 -12.17
C THR A 156 3.10 -10.00 -11.56
N LYS A 157 2.23 -9.82 -10.57
CA LYS A 157 1.62 -10.92 -9.82
C LYS A 157 0.56 -11.71 -10.57
N TYR A 158 -0.30 -11.04 -11.35
CA TYR A 158 -1.51 -11.67 -11.90
C TYR A 158 -1.51 -11.82 -13.42
N LEU A 159 -0.68 -11.05 -14.14
CA LEU A 159 -0.60 -11.09 -15.61
C LEU A 159 0.78 -11.54 -16.13
N GLY A 160 1.85 -11.28 -15.36
CA GLY A 160 3.23 -11.56 -15.75
C GLY A 160 3.71 -10.75 -16.95
N GLY A 161 4.92 -11.07 -17.44
CA GLY A 161 5.56 -10.35 -18.56
C GLY A 161 6.19 -9.00 -18.18
N THR A 162 6.32 -8.75 -16.88
CA THR A 162 7.05 -7.67 -16.22
C THR A 162 7.38 -8.15 -14.79
N ASP A 163 8.42 -7.59 -14.19
CA ASP A 163 8.88 -7.86 -12.81
C ASP A 163 8.89 -6.60 -11.93
N HIS A 164 8.32 -5.51 -12.44
CA HIS A 164 8.26 -4.23 -11.75
C HIS A 164 7.28 -4.24 -10.55
N GLU A 165 7.57 -3.43 -9.54
CA GLU A 165 6.80 -3.36 -8.27
C GLU A 165 6.24 -1.96 -7.98
N ASP A 166 6.44 -0.99 -8.87
CA ASP A 166 5.99 0.38 -8.70
C ASP A 166 4.44 0.51 -8.69
N PRO A 167 3.88 1.54 -8.02
CA PRO A 167 4.54 2.63 -7.30
C PRO A 167 4.70 2.36 -5.79
N ILE A 168 4.61 1.09 -5.35
CA ILE A 168 4.39 0.75 -3.93
C ILE A 168 5.47 1.32 -3.01
N ASP A 169 6.75 1.08 -3.32
CA ASP A 169 7.86 1.54 -2.48
C ASP A 169 8.03 3.06 -2.51
N TYR A 170 7.82 3.69 -3.66
CA TYR A 170 7.85 5.16 -3.76
C TYR A 170 6.76 5.81 -2.91
N LEU A 171 5.51 5.34 -3.02
CA LEU A 171 4.41 5.83 -2.18
C LEU A 171 4.69 5.60 -0.68
N LYS A 172 5.22 4.43 -0.33
CA LYS A 172 5.58 4.08 1.05
C LYS A 172 6.66 5.00 1.61
N SER A 173 7.62 5.41 0.79
CA SER A 173 8.67 6.37 1.18
C SER A 173 8.11 7.74 1.60
N HIS A 174 6.93 8.09 1.10
CA HIS A 174 6.18 9.30 1.48
C HIS A 174 5.06 9.05 2.49
N GLY A 175 5.03 7.87 3.13
CA GLY A 175 4.05 7.54 4.16
C GLY A 175 2.68 7.12 3.62
N VAL A 176 2.56 6.83 2.32
CA VAL A 176 1.32 6.33 1.70
C VAL A 176 1.44 4.82 1.51
N SER A 177 0.66 4.05 2.28
CA SER A 177 0.54 2.60 2.06
C SER A 177 -0.29 2.30 0.80
N GLU A 178 -0.12 1.12 0.21
CA GLU A 178 -0.94 0.68 -0.92
C GLU A 178 -2.45 0.69 -0.60
N ALA A 179 -2.81 0.25 0.62
CA ALA A 179 -4.19 0.28 1.09
C ALA A 179 -4.74 1.71 1.17
N GLN A 180 -3.93 2.66 1.67
CA GLN A 180 -4.29 4.07 1.70
C GLN A 180 -4.47 4.62 0.28
N PHE A 181 -3.55 4.30 -0.62
CA PHE A 181 -3.64 4.70 -2.03
C PHE A 181 -4.91 4.22 -2.72
N ARG A 182 -5.24 2.93 -2.60
CA ARG A 182 -6.49 2.38 -3.16
C ARG A 182 -7.72 3.05 -2.53
N ALA A 183 -7.70 3.32 -1.22
CA ALA A 183 -8.78 4.01 -0.54
C ALA A 183 -8.95 5.47 -0.99
N ASP A 184 -7.85 6.18 -1.26
CA ASP A 184 -7.87 7.56 -1.75
C ASP A 184 -8.42 7.63 -3.18
N VAL A 185 -8.04 6.69 -4.06
CA VAL A 185 -8.65 6.56 -5.39
C VAL A 185 -10.14 6.21 -5.28
N GLN A 186 -10.53 5.28 -4.40
CA GLN A 186 -11.93 4.92 -4.20
C GLN A 186 -12.78 6.09 -3.68
N ARG A 187 -12.25 6.88 -2.73
CA ARG A 187 -12.92 8.06 -2.21
C ARG A 187 -13.10 9.11 -3.29
N THR A 188 -12.04 9.37 -4.05
CA THR A 188 -12.03 10.33 -5.16
C THR A 188 -12.94 9.89 -6.31
N TYR A 189 -13.02 8.58 -6.58
CA TYR A 189 -13.96 7.99 -7.54
C TYR A 189 -15.41 8.26 -7.13
N ASN A 190 -15.76 8.06 -5.85
CA ASN A 190 -17.12 8.26 -5.35
C ASN A 190 -17.55 9.74 -5.28
N ASN A 191 -16.61 10.67 -5.14
CA ASN A 191 -16.94 12.09 -5.00
C ASN A 191 -15.89 12.98 -5.69
N THR A 192 -16.31 13.68 -6.75
CA THR A 192 -15.43 14.51 -7.61
C THR A 192 -14.84 15.73 -6.90
N ASN A 193 -15.43 16.19 -5.79
CA ASN A 193 -15.05 17.43 -5.09
C ASN A 193 -14.28 17.17 -3.78
N VAL A 194 -13.61 16.02 -3.66
CA VAL A 194 -12.83 15.68 -2.46
C VAL A 194 -11.36 15.99 -2.72
N ASP A 195 -10.76 16.84 -1.89
CA ASP A 195 -9.31 17.00 -1.84
C ASP A 195 -8.67 15.70 -1.36
N VAL A 196 -7.66 15.22 -2.10
CA VAL A 196 -6.96 13.99 -1.74
C VAL A 196 -6.10 14.32 -0.52
N SER A 197 -6.50 13.76 0.62
CA SER A 197 -5.80 13.97 1.89
C SER A 197 -4.49 13.17 1.89
N VAL A 198 -3.42 13.78 1.40
CA VAL A 198 -2.07 13.29 1.70
C VAL A 198 -1.78 13.64 3.15
N PRO A 199 -1.24 12.72 3.97
CA PRO A 199 -0.83 13.04 5.34
C PRO A 199 0.04 14.31 5.38
N GLU A 200 0.12 15.03 6.48
CA GLU A 200 1.12 16.10 6.60
C GLU A 200 2.53 15.51 6.71
N LYS A 201 3.54 16.26 6.25
CA LYS A 201 4.96 15.86 6.37
C LYS A 201 5.22 15.59 7.84
N PRO A 202 5.79 14.43 8.24
CA PRO A 202 6.19 14.22 9.61
C PRO A 202 7.21 15.30 9.98
N SER A 203 6.86 16.23 10.86
CA SER A 203 7.71 17.35 11.30
C SER A 203 8.85 16.91 12.23
N LYS A 204 9.09 15.60 12.34
CA LYS A 204 10.11 14.98 13.19
C LYS A 204 10.47 13.61 12.60
N PRO A 205 11.72 13.14 12.70
CA PRO A 205 12.10 11.82 12.22
C PRO A 205 11.10 10.79 12.73
N ALA A 206 10.46 10.07 11.80
CA ALA A 206 9.54 9.01 12.14
C ALA A 206 10.35 7.89 12.78
N GLU A 207 10.28 7.78 14.11
CA GLU A 207 10.47 6.47 14.74
C GLU A 207 9.34 5.59 14.23
N VAL A 208 9.72 4.69 13.34
CA VAL A 208 8.85 3.73 12.66
C VAL A 208 8.07 2.96 13.75
N PRO A 209 6.73 3.02 13.78
CA PRO A 209 5.94 2.17 14.66
C PRO A 209 6.38 0.72 14.43
N THR A 210 6.71 0.00 15.50
CA THR A 210 7.16 -1.39 15.33
C THR A 210 6.00 -2.20 14.76
N ALA A 211 6.12 -2.62 13.50
CA ALA A 211 5.15 -3.46 12.84
C ALA A 211 4.92 -4.72 13.70
N VAL A 212 3.66 -5.04 13.95
CA VAL A 212 3.27 -6.27 14.61
C VAL A 212 2.48 -7.07 13.60
N THR A 213 3.11 -8.09 13.03
CA THR A 213 2.49 -8.93 12.00
C THR A 213 1.59 -10.04 12.56
N ASP A 214 1.53 -10.23 13.88
CA ASP A 214 0.71 -11.29 14.51
C ASP A 214 0.27 -10.93 15.96
N GLY A 215 -0.25 -9.73 16.19
CA GLY A 215 -0.74 -9.28 17.50
C GLY A 215 -2.26 -9.34 17.61
N ILE A 216 -2.81 -9.77 18.74
CA ILE A 216 -4.25 -9.67 19.06
C ILE A 216 -4.41 -8.87 20.36
N ALA A 217 -5.18 -7.79 20.32
CA ALA A 217 -5.63 -7.05 21.50
C ALA A 217 -7.03 -7.54 21.90
N TYR A 218 -7.16 -8.08 23.10
CA TYR A 218 -8.43 -8.42 23.73
C TYR A 218 -8.87 -7.26 24.63
N ILE A 219 -10.08 -6.74 24.40
CA ILE A 219 -10.68 -5.68 25.18
C ILE A 219 -11.40 -6.31 26.37
N GLU A 220 -10.90 -6.04 27.58
CA GLU A 220 -11.38 -6.61 28.84
C GLU A 220 -12.11 -5.57 29.72
N GLY A 221 -12.09 -4.29 29.34
CA GLY A 221 -12.83 -3.20 29.99
C GLY A 221 -14.05 -2.70 29.21
N TYR A 222 -14.78 -1.75 29.79
CA TYR A 222 -15.86 -1.01 29.13
C TYR A 222 -15.40 0.40 28.77
N ASN A 223 -16.02 1.00 27.75
CA ASN A 223 -15.83 2.41 27.38
C ASN A 223 -14.40 2.79 26.95
N VAL A 224 -13.63 1.84 26.40
CA VAL A 224 -12.24 2.03 25.96
C VAL A 224 -12.22 2.92 24.71
N ASN A 225 -11.55 4.07 24.78
CA ASN A 225 -11.55 5.04 23.68
C ASN A 225 -10.70 4.57 22.50
N LEU A 226 -11.34 4.37 21.34
CA LEU A 226 -10.69 4.24 20.05
C LEU A 226 -10.43 5.63 19.48
N ARG A 227 -9.21 5.93 19.05
CA ARG A 227 -8.79 7.27 18.61
C ARG A 227 -8.17 7.26 17.24
N LYS A 228 -8.13 8.44 16.60
CA LYS A 228 -7.47 8.67 15.30
C LYS A 228 -5.93 8.62 15.33
N GLY A 229 -5.33 8.44 16.51
CA GLY A 229 -3.88 8.44 16.66
C GLY A 229 -3.40 7.98 18.03
N PRO A 230 -2.09 7.72 18.17
CA PRO A 230 -1.48 7.08 19.34
C PRO A 230 -1.20 8.05 20.49
N ASP A 231 -2.16 8.92 20.82
CA ASP A 231 -2.16 9.70 22.06
C ASP A 231 -3.57 10.21 22.41
N THR A 232 -3.70 10.88 23.56
CA THR A 232 -4.99 11.38 24.06
C THR A 232 -5.46 12.70 23.43
N SER A 233 -4.59 13.40 22.69
CA SER A 233 -4.92 14.63 21.96
C SER A 233 -5.73 14.34 20.68
N TYR A 234 -5.56 13.15 20.08
CA TYR A 234 -6.35 12.73 18.93
C TYR A 234 -7.82 12.53 19.26
N SER A 235 -8.69 12.93 18.32
CA SER A 235 -10.15 12.78 18.41
C SER A 235 -10.56 11.32 18.63
N LYS A 236 -11.58 11.11 19.46
CA LYS A 236 -12.22 9.80 19.67
C LYS A 236 -13.07 9.42 18.45
N ILE A 237 -12.96 8.18 17.99
CA ILE A 237 -13.77 7.59 16.93
C ILE A 237 -15.04 6.99 17.54
N ARG A 238 -14.86 6.06 18.47
CA ARG A 238 -15.93 5.42 19.27
C ARG A 238 -15.34 4.79 20.52
N GLN A 239 -16.18 4.17 21.34
CA GLN A 239 -15.75 3.38 22.49
C GLN A 239 -15.92 1.88 22.21
N LEU A 240 -14.99 1.09 22.74
CA LEU A 240 -14.96 -0.37 22.69
C LEU A 240 -15.31 -0.94 24.06
N ASN A 241 -15.93 -2.10 24.07
CA ASN A 241 -16.39 -2.77 25.27
C ASN A 241 -15.97 -4.24 25.25
N LYS A 242 -15.85 -4.85 26.43
CA LYS A 242 -15.70 -6.30 26.53
C LYS A 242 -17.01 -7.01 26.14
N PRO A 243 -16.96 -8.18 25.47
CA PRO A 243 -15.77 -8.84 24.92
C PRO A 243 -15.56 -8.46 23.44
N GLU A 244 -14.54 -7.66 23.14
CA GLU A 244 -14.10 -7.35 21.78
C GLU A 244 -12.64 -7.76 21.60
N SER A 245 -12.22 -8.13 20.38
CA SER A 245 -10.81 -8.43 20.09
C SER A 245 -10.42 -7.99 18.69
N TYR A 246 -9.17 -7.53 18.54
CA TYR A 246 -8.70 -6.90 17.31
C TYR A 246 -7.29 -7.34 16.95
N VAL A 247 -7.04 -7.49 15.66
CA VAL A 247 -5.66 -7.62 15.15
C VAL A 247 -4.93 -6.30 15.39
N VAL A 248 -3.71 -6.40 15.91
CA VAL A 248 -2.82 -5.26 16.15
C VAL A 248 -1.78 -5.22 15.06
N TRP A 249 -1.76 -4.12 14.32
CA TRP A 249 -0.89 -3.92 13.16
C TRP A 249 0.41 -3.19 13.52
N ALA A 250 0.37 -2.37 14.57
CA ALA A 250 1.52 -1.59 15.02
C ALA A 250 1.43 -1.24 16.51
N GLN A 251 2.58 -0.97 17.11
CA GLN A 251 2.70 -0.39 18.45
C GLN A 251 3.45 0.93 18.39
N LYS A 252 3.01 1.91 19.17
CA LYS A 252 3.70 3.19 19.35
C LYS A 252 3.38 3.80 20.70
N ASP A 253 4.40 4.14 21.50
CA ASP A 253 4.27 4.90 22.76
C ASP A 253 3.19 4.39 23.73
N GLY A 254 3.03 3.07 23.83
CA GLY A 254 2.00 2.46 24.67
C GLY A 254 0.60 2.45 24.04
N TRP A 255 0.50 2.55 22.71
CA TRP A 255 -0.73 2.44 21.93
C TRP A 255 -0.65 1.28 20.93
N LEU A 256 -1.80 0.65 20.67
CA LEU A 256 -1.98 -0.43 19.70
C LEU A 256 -2.81 0.08 18.52
N ASN A 257 -2.32 -0.13 17.31
CA ASN A 257 -3.06 0.15 16.09
C ASN A 257 -3.95 -1.04 15.72
N LEU A 258 -5.26 -0.81 15.59
CA LEU A 258 -6.26 -1.82 15.26
C LEU A 258 -6.64 -1.82 13.76
N GLY A 259 -5.94 -1.04 12.93
CA GLY A 259 -6.13 -0.92 11.49
C GLY A 259 -6.44 0.52 11.04
N GLY A 260 -5.72 1.02 10.03
CA GLY A 260 -5.83 2.41 9.57
C GLY A 260 -5.46 3.40 10.66
N ASP A 261 -6.26 4.45 10.87
CA ASP A 261 -6.03 5.46 11.92
C ASP A 261 -6.61 5.05 13.29
N GLN A 262 -6.92 3.78 13.52
CA GLN A 262 -7.60 3.35 14.73
C GLN A 262 -6.61 2.91 15.80
N TRP A 263 -6.49 3.68 16.88
CA TRP A 263 -5.55 3.42 17.97
C TRP A 263 -6.25 3.31 19.32
N ILE A 264 -5.80 2.37 20.14
CA ILE A 264 -6.19 2.24 21.55
C ILE A 264 -4.97 2.35 22.44
N LYS A 265 -5.12 2.88 23.64
CA LYS A 265 -4.06 2.86 24.64
C LYS A 265 -3.91 1.43 25.17
N ASN A 266 -2.69 0.90 25.12
CA ASN A 266 -2.31 -0.41 25.63
C ASN A 266 -2.19 -0.35 27.17
N ASP A 267 -3.33 -0.35 27.85
CA ASP A 267 -3.38 -0.32 29.30
C ASP A 267 -3.82 -1.70 29.83
N PRO A 268 -3.00 -2.39 30.63
CA PRO A 268 -3.32 -3.71 31.16
C PRO A 268 -4.59 -3.77 32.00
N SER A 269 -5.11 -2.64 32.48
CA SER A 269 -6.37 -2.60 33.23
C SER A 269 -7.61 -2.87 32.36
N TYR A 270 -7.52 -2.73 31.04
CA TYR A 270 -8.64 -2.95 30.12
C TYR A 270 -8.26 -3.55 28.75
N VAL A 271 -6.98 -3.78 28.47
CA VAL A 271 -6.48 -4.45 27.25
C VAL A 271 -5.53 -5.58 27.64
N LYS A 272 -5.81 -6.78 27.15
CA LYS A 272 -4.86 -7.89 27.14
C LYS A 272 -4.28 -8.03 25.73
N PHE A 273 -3.02 -7.68 25.57
CA PHE A 273 -2.33 -7.76 24.27
C PHE A 273 -1.47 -9.01 24.16
N SER A 274 -1.73 -9.84 23.13
CA SER A 274 -1.00 -11.06 22.81
C SER A 274 -0.24 -10.87 21.49
N LYS A 275 1.10 -10.88 21.52
CA LYS A 275 1.93 -10.81 20.31
C LYS A 275 2.58 -12.16 20.02
N LYS A 276 2.28 -12.75 18.87
CA LYS A 276 3.14 -13.77 18.27
C LYS A 276 4.31 -13.00 17.64
N SER A 277 5.49 -13.13 18.22
CA SER A 277 6.63 -12.35 17.74
C SER A 277 7.21 -13.01 16.49
N THR A 278 7.23 -12.27 15.39
CA THR A 278 8.13 -12.56 14.27
C THR A 278 9.56 -12.39 14.77
N VAL A 279 10.30 -13.49 14.71
CA VAL A 279 11.70 -13.57 15.06
C VAL A 279 12.49 -12.81 14.01
N ASP A 280 13.50 -12.05 14.44
CA ASP A 280 14.57 -11.66 13.53
C ASP A 280 15.18 -12.96 12.97
N SER A 281 15.12 -13.15 11.64
CA SER A 281 15.66 -14.36 10.99
C SER A 281 17.15 -14.54 11.30
N SER A 282 17.84 -13.49 11.75
CA SER A 282 19.24 -13.51 12.17
C SER A 282 19.52 -14.34 13.44
N ILE A 283 18.51 -14.68 14.25
CA ILE A 283 18.70 -15.43 15.52
C ILE A 283 18.11 -16.84 15.52
N VAL A 284 17.27 -17.19 14.55
CA VAL A 284 16.70 -18.54 14.46
C VAL A 284 17.81 -19.55 14.16
N GLY A 285 17.82 -20.66 14.88
CA GLY A 285 18.85 -21.70 14.77
C GLY A 285 20.15 -21.39 15.51
N LYS A 286 20.33 -20.16 16.03
CA LYS A 286 21.47 -19.82 16.89
C LYS A 286 21.32 -20.41 18.29
N ARG A 287 22.44 -20.48 19.02
CA ARG A 287 22.47 -21.07 20.36
C ARG A 287 22.30 -19.97 21.41
N LEU A 288 21.22 -20.04 22.18
CA LEU A 288 21.02 -19.24 23.38
C LEU A 288 21.83 -19.84 24.53
N VAL A 289 22.66 -19.05 25.20
CA VAL A 289 23.54 -19.50 26.29
C VAL A 289 23.29 -18.69 27.56
N SER A 290 23.19 -19.37 28.70
CA SER A 290 23.05 -18.73 30.01
C SER A 290 24.35 -18.08 30.48
N LYS A 291 24.23 -16.88 31.06
CA LYS A 291 25.32 -16.14 31.74
C LYS A 291 25.34 -16.38 33.24
N VAL A 292 24.32 -17.03 33.79
CA VAL A 292 24.14 -17.23 35.24
C VAL A 292 23.81 -18.68 35.57
N ASN A 293 24.10 -19.08 36.81
CA ASN A 293 23.64 -20.37 37.33
C ASN A 293 22.14 -20.32 37.68
N ASN A 294 21.48 -21.46 37.62
CA ASN A 294 20.07 -21.62 37.96
C ASN A 294 19.11 -20.71 37.17
N LEU A 295 19.40 -20.41 35.89
CA LEU A 295 18.50 -19.64 35.05
C LEU A 295 17.23 -20.44 34.73
N ARG A 296 16.06 -19.96 35.14
CA ARG A 296 14.79 -20.67 34.93
C ARG A 296 14.37 -20.72 33.46
N PHE A 297 13.81 -21.85 33.05
CA PHE A 297 13.09 -22.03 31.79
C PHE A 297 11.71 -22.66 32.03
N TYR A 298 10.78 -22.46 31.09
CA TYR A 298 9.35 -22.69 31.29
C TYR A 298 8.76 -23.64 30.21
N ASP A 299 7.76 -24.44 30.57
CA ASP A 299 7.03 -25.32 29.61
C ASP A 299 6.02 -24.52 28.76
N ALA A 300 5.66 -23.30 29.19
CA ALA A 300 4.76 -22.38 28.51
C ALA A 300 5.33 -20.96 28.49
N PRO A 301 4.91 -20.08 27.56
CA PRO A 301 5.33 -18.68 27.52
C PRO A 301 4.72 -17.93 28.72
N SER A 302 5.43 -17.94 29.85
CA SER A 302 4.94 -17.51 31.15
C SER A 302 6.09 -17.07 32.07
N TRP A 303 5.76 -16.30 33.10
CA TRP A 303 6.66 -15.95 34.21
C TRP A 303 6.16 -16.50 35.55
N GLN A 304 5.12 -17.34 35.53
CA GLN A 304 4.51 -17.90 36.74
C GLN A 304 5.30 -19.13 37.22
N ASP A 305 5.44 -19.28 38.54
CA ASP A 305 6.19 -20.41 39.14
C ASP A 305 5.61 -21.78 38.73
N LYS A 306 4.29 -21.87 38.55
CA LYS A 306 3.61 -23.11 38.09
C LYS A 306 4.05 -23.60 36.71
N ASP A 307 4.63 -22.74 35.89
CA ASP A 307 5.02 -23.06 34.51
C ASP A 307 6.54 -23.30 34.39
N VAL A 308 7.30 -23.25 35.50
CA VAL A 308 8.74 -23.52 35.51
C VAL A 308 8.99 -24.99 35.22
N ALA A 309 9.73 -25.25 34.15
CA ALA A 309 10.11 -26.60 33.72
C ALA A 309 11.46 -27.03 34.31
N GLY A 310 12.31 -26.08 34.69
CA GLY A 310 13.62 -26.34 35.29
C GLY A 310 14.54 -25.12 35.29
N SER A 311 15.83 -25.37 35.51
CA SER A 311 16.89 -24.37 35.45
C SER A 311 18.08 -24.82 34.60
N VAL A 312 18.81 -23.85 34.05
CA VAL A 312 20.01 -24.05 33.24
C VAL A 312 21.18 -23.23 33.80
N ASP A 313 22.34 -23.86 33.91
CA ASP A 313 23.54 -23.22 34.46
C ASP A 313 24.35 -22.47 33.42
N VAL A 314 25.33 -21.69 33.88
CA VAL A 314 26.18 -20.86 33.04
C VAL A 314 26.87 -21.68 31.94
N GLY A 315 26.91 -21.14 30.72
CA GLY A 315 27.53 -21.80 29.55
C GLY A 315 26.68 -22.89 28.89
N LEU A 316 25.59 -23.32 29.54
CA LEU A 316 24.60 -24.23 28.97
C LEU A 316 23.48 -23.44 28.28
N GLY A 317 22.71 -24.11 27.43
CA GLY A 317 21.85 -23.41 26.49
C GLY A 317 20.98 -24.28 25.59
N PHE A 318 20.22 -23.61 24.74
CA PHE A 318 19.23 -24.19 23.84
C PHE A 318 19.33 -23.60 22.43
N THR A 319 18.69 -24.22 21.45
CA THR A 319 18.57 -23.67 20.09
C THR A 319 17.34 -22.77 20.00
N ILE A 320 17.47 -21.59 19.39
CA ILE A 320 16.38 -20.62 19.29
C ILE A 320 15.46 -20.98 18.11
N ASP A 321 14.17 -21.14 18.39
CA ASP A 321 13.11 -21.27 17.38
C ASP A 321 12.46 -19.93 17.10
N ALA A 322 12.20 -19.17 18.16
CA ALA A 322 11.56 -17.87 18.06
C ALA A 322 11.85 -16.96 19.24
N LYS A 323 11.58 -15.67 19.08
CA LYS A 323 11.36 -14.74 20.20
C LYS A 323 9.85 -14.64 20.40
N VAL A 324 9.36 -14.45 21.61
CA VAL A 324 7.94 -14.28 21.97
C VAL A 324 7.81 -13.18 23.04
N SER A 325 6.69 -12.49 23.11
CA SER A 325 6.43 -11.49 24.18
C SER A 325 5.48 -12.09 25.22
N VAL A 326 5.85 -12.00 26.49
CA VAL A 326 5.09 -12.52 27.63
C VAL A 326 4.93 -11.41 28.65
N ASN A 327 3.70 -10.90 28.80
CA ASN A 327 3.38 -9.78 29.69
C ASN A 327 4.31 -8.56 29.53
N GLY A 328 4.63 -8.20 28.28
CA GLY A 328 5.51 -7.06 27.96
C GLY A 328 7.02 -7.37 27.98
N SER A 329 7.44 -8.51 28.54
CA SER A 329 8.85 -8.94 28.58
C SER A 329 9.14 -10.04 27.56
N PRO A 330 10.27 -9.99 26.83
CA PRO A 330 10.56 -10.98 25.80
C PRO A 330 11.11 -12.29 26.38
N GLN A 331 10.69 -13.41 25.79
CA GLN A 331 11.30 -14.72 25.96
C GLN A 331 11.77 -15.25 24.61
N TYR A 332 12.72 -16.18 24.61
CA TYR A 332 13.00 -17.04 23.47
C TYR A 332 12.21 -18.34 23.61
N LYS A 333 11.45 -18.70 22.57
CA LYS A 333 11.03 -20.09 22.33
C LYS A 333 12.26 -20.84 21.84
N VAL A 334 12.62 -21.89 22.55
CA VAL A 334 13.82 -22.66 22.29
C VAL A 334 13.51 -24.16 22.29
N HIS A 335 14.38 -24.97 21.72
CA HIS A 335 14.34 -26.43 21.89
C HIS A 335 15.68 -26.98 22.38
N ASN A 336 15.60 -28.09 23.13
CA ASN A 336 16.79 -28.86 23.51
C ASN A 336 17.18 -29.88 22.43
N SER A 337 18.28 -30.61 22.63
CA SER A 337 18.75 -31.65 21.69
C SER A 337 17.77 -32.80 21.43
N LYS A 338 16.71 -32.94 22.24
CA LYS A 338 15.63 -33.91 22.06
C LYS A 338 14.40 -33.31 21.35
N GLY A 339 14.49 -32.08 20.87
CA GLY A 339 13.39 -31.37 20.22
C GLY A 339 12.28 -30.89 21.14
N LYS A 340 12.43 -31.01 22.48
CA LYS A 340 11.42 -30.51 23.42
C LYS A 340 11.54 -28.98 23.52
N THR A 341 10.41 -28.31 23.30
CA THR A 341 10.28 -26.86 23.36
C THR A 341 10.20 -26.35 24.79
N TYR A 342 10.87 -25.23 25.05
CA TYR A 342 10.81 -24.45 26.28
C TYR A 342 10.81 -22.95 25.98
N TYR A 343 10.64 -22.16 27.04
CA TYR A 343 10.73 -20.71 26.97
C TYR A 343 11.75 -20.20 27.99
N VAL A 344 12.64 -19.30 27.57
CA VAL A 344 13.73 -18.74 28.40
C VAL A 344 13.71 -17.23 28.28
N THR A 345 14.13 -16.49 29.31
CA THR A 345 14.26 -15.03 29.22
C THR A 345 15.12 -14.60 28.03
N ALA A 346 14.72 -13.54 27.33
CA ALA A 346 15.52 -12.91 26.28
C ALA A 346 16.31 -11.69 26.79
N ASN A 347 16.40 -11.49 28.11
CA ASN A 347 17.14 -10.40 28.72
C ASN A 347 18.65 -10.66 28.67
N GLU A 348 19.37 -9.82 27.95
CA GLU A 348 20.81 -9.90 27.67
C GLU A 348 21.71 -9.81 28.93
N ALA A 349 21.15 -9.39 30.06
CA ALA A 349 21.82 -9.50 31.35
C ALA A 349 22.08 -10.97 31.72
N TYR A 350 21.14 -11.88 31.40
CA TYR A 350 21.16 -13.28 31.82
C TYR A 350 21.51 -14.27 30.70
N VAL A 351 21.39 -13.86 29.44
CA VAL A 351 21.64 -14.73 28.29
C VAL A 351 22.41 -14.00 27.20
N TYR A 352 23.05 -14.75 26.30
CA TYR A 352 23.57 -14.24 25.03
C TYR A 352 23.31 -15.23 23.90
N VAL A 353 23.33 -14.75 22.66
CA VAL A 353 23.13 -15.57 21.47
C VAL A 353 24.49 -15.79 20.81
N LYS A 354 24.85 -17.05 20.55
CA LYS A 354 26.06 -17.46 19.86
C LYS A 354 25.76 -17.89 18.43
#